data_AF-A0A9P5P974-F1
#
_entry.id   AF-A0A9P5P974-F1
#
_cell.length_a   1.000
_cell.length_b   1.000
_cell.length_c   1.000
_cell.angle_alpha   90.00
_cell.angle_beta   90.00
_cell.angle_gamma   90.00
#
_symmetry.space_group_name_H-M   'P 1'
#
loop_
_entity.id
_entity.type
_entity.pdbx_description
1 polymer ?
#
loop_
_entity_poly.entity_id
_entity_poly.type
_entity_poly.pdbx_seq_one_letter_code
_entity_poly.pdbx_strand_id
1 'polypeptide(L)'
;MAQYLSLYRLETQLSLEPSELSFLQARLVQLEAEVSSLTEEIDAHETRASHLIPRKNAKLVELDLFKNILAPIRRIPPEILGYIFELSCDPWCLPQHIWKVHLYIDEYRTSSPVAISKVCVAWRQVAHMTPRIWS
;
A
#
# COMPACT_ATOMS: atom_id res chain seq x y z
N MET A 1 45.18 8.91 -20.72
CA MET A 1 43.71 9.07 -20.78
C MET A 1 42.97 8.70 -19.49
N ALA A 2 43.24 7.57 -18.82
CA ALA A 2 42.52 7.18 -17.59
C ALA A 2 42.83 8.04 -16.34
N GLN A 3 43.88 8.87 -16.35
CA GLN A 3 44.33 9.65 -15.18
C GLN A 3 43.47 10.90 -14.89
N TYR A 4 42.64 11.36 -15.83
CA TYR A 4 41.87 12.60 -15.66
C TYR A 4 40.43 12.37 -15.18
N LEU A 5 39.91 11.15 -15.34
CA LEU A 5 38.52 10.79 -14.98
C LEU A 5 38.35 10.54 -13.46
N SER A 6 39.44 10.43 -12.70
CA SER A 6 39.44 10.21 -11.25
C SER A 6 39.66 11.48 -10.42
N LEU A 7 39.89 12.63 -11.05
CA LEU A 7 40.16 13.89 -10.36
C LEU A 7 38.84 14.66 -10.15
N TYR A 8 38.32 14.62 -8.93
CA TYR A 8 37.09 15.33 -8.53
C TYR A 8 37.26 16.88 -8.54
N ARG A 9 38.51 17.37 -8.62
CA ARG A 9 38.86 18.78 -8.68
C ARG A 9 40.21 18.94 -9.40
N LEU A 10 40.27 19.82 -10.40
CA LEU A 10 41.51 20.18 -11.10
C LEU A 10 42.23 21.29 -10.32
N GLU A 11 43.27 20.95 -9.56
CA GLU A 11 44.03 21.91 -8.74
C GLU A 11 45.25 22.53 -9.48
N THR A 12 45.57 22.05 -10.68
CA THR A 12 46.71 22.55 -11.50
C THR A 12 46.29 22.85 -12.94
N GLN A 13 47.03 23.77 -13.60
CA GLN A 13 46.85 24.04 -15.03
C GLN A 13 47.22 22.80 -15.85
N LEU A 14 46.22 22.27 -16.55
CA LEU A 14 46.33 21.09 -17.41
C LEU A 14 46.83 21.50 -18.80
N SER A 15 48.04 21.05 -19.16
CA SER A 15 48.51 21.11 -20.55
C SER A 15 48.04 19.86 -21.27
N LEU A 16 47.07 20.03 -22.16
CA LEU A 16 46.56 18.96 -23.02
C LEU A 16 47.07 19.18 -24.43
N GLU A 17 47.49 18.10 -25.09
CA GLU A 17 47.87 18.18 -26.50
C GLU A 17 46.63 18.45 -27.38
N PRO A 18 46.77 19.15 -28.53
CA PRO A 18 45.64 19.46 -29.41
C PRO A 18 44.82 18.22 -29.85
N SER A 19 45.46 17.06 -29.96
CA SER A 19 44.80 15.78 -30.28
C SER A 19 43.96 15.24 -29.11
N GLU A 20 44.44 15.39 -27.88
CA GLU A 20 43.69 15.03 -26.67
C GLU A 20 42.49 15.95 -26.47
N LEU A 21 42.66 17.25 -26.71
CA LEU A 21 41.56 18.22 -26.71
C LEU A 21 40.48 17.86 -27.74
N SER A 22 40.89 17.56 -28.97
CA SER A 22 39.97 17.19 -30.05
C SER A 22 39.21 15.90 -29.72
N PHE A 23 39.90 14.91 -29.15
CA PHE A 23 39.28 13.66 -28.69
C PHE A 23 38.26 13.90 -27.57
N LEU A 24 38.61 14.70 -26.55
CA LEU A 24 37.72 15.01 -25.44
C LEU A 24 36.49 15.82 -25.89
N GLN A 25 36.66 16.76 -26.82
CA GLN A 25 35.55 17.51 -27.40
C GLN A 25 34.59 16.60 -28.17
N ALA A 26 35.10 15.70 -29.01
CA ALA A 26 34.28 14.73 -29.72
C ALA A 26 33.52 13.81 -28.75
N ARG A 27 34.20 13.38 -27.67
CA ARG A 27 33.57 12.54 -26.64
C ARG A 27 32.51 13.29 -25.84
N LEU A 28 32.73 14.57 -25.54
CA LEU A 28 31.78 15.44 -24.86
C LEU A 28 30.51 15.59 -25.69
N VAL A 29 30.64 15.95 -26.98
CA VAL A 29 29.49 16.07 -27.90
C VAL A 29 28.73 14.76 -28.01
N GLN A 30 29.43 13.62 -28.07
CA GLN A 30 28.79 12.31 -28.08
C GLN A 30 27.98 12.06 -26.80
N LEU A 31 28.55 12.34 -25.63
CA LEU A 31 27.88 12.12 -24.35
C LEU A 31 26.69 13.07 -24.16
N GLU A 32 26.78 14.32 -24.61
CA GLU A 32 25.66 15.26 -24.60
C GLU A 32 24.49 14.78 -25.45
N ALA A 33 24.78 14.20 -26.63
CA ALA A 33 23.74 13.61 -27.48
C ALA A 33 23.11 12.37 -26.83
N GLU A 34 23.91 11.50 -26.20
CA GLU A 34 23.41 10.32 -25.49
C GLU A 34 22.54 10.70 -24.29
N VAL A 35 22.96 11.68 -23.48
CA VAL A 35 22.16 12.21 -22.36
C VAL A 35 20.84 12.77 -22.88
N SER A 36 20.86 13.57 -23.95
CA SER A 36 19.64 14.14 -24.53
C SER A 36 18.66 13.06 -24.98
N SER A 37 19.16 12.01 -25.66
CA SER A 37 18.33 10.88 -26.09
C SER A 37 17.72 10.12 -24.91
N LEU A 38 18.49 9.90 -23.84
CA LEU A 38 17.98 9.21 -22.65
C LEU A 38 16.94 10.04 -21.90
N THR A 39 17.11 11.37 -21.85
CA THR A 39 16.11 12.27 -21.27
C THR A 39 14.79 12.20 -22.02
N GLU A 40 14.81 12.20 -23.35
CA GLU A 40 13.60 12.05 -24.16
C GLU A 40 12.89 10.70 -23.93
N GLU A 41 13.65 9.60 -23.79
CA GLU A 41 13.10 8.28 -23.49
C GLU A 41 12.46 8.23 -22.09
N ILE A 42 13.10 8.84 -21.08
CA ILE A 42 12.55 8.98 -19.73
C ILE A 42 11.23 9.75 -19.78
N ASP A 43 11.20 10.92 -20.43
CA ASP A 43 9.99 11.75 -20.52
C ASP A 43 8.83 11.03 -21.21
N ALA A 44 9.12 10.26 -22.26
CA ALA A 44 8.14 9.44 -22.95
C ALA A 44 7.57 8.33 -22.03
N HIS A 45 8.43 7.68 -21.26
CA HIS A 45 8.01 6.67 -20.29
C HIS A 45 7.20 7.25 -19.13
N GLU A 46 7.61 8.40 -18.61
CA GLU A 46 6.88 9.11 -17.56
C GLU A 46 5.50 9.56 -18.03
N THR A 47 5.41 10.09 -19.25
CA THR A 47 4.14 10.43 -19.89
C THR A 47 3.23 9.21 -19.98
N ARG A 48 3.74 8.07 -20.45
CA ARG A 48 2.96 6.83 -20.50
C ARG A 48 2.51 6.36 -19.11
N ALA A 49 3.39 6.44 -18.11
CA ALA A 49 3.06 6.08 -16.73
C ALA A 49 1.96 6.99 -16.15
N SER A 50 2.01 8.29 -16.43
CA SER A 50 1.03 9.28 -15.99
C SER A 50 -0.40 8.97 -16.45
N HIS A 51 -0.55 8.29 -17.59
CA HIS A 51 -1.86 7.85 -18.09
C HIS A 51 -2.28 6.48 -17.54
N LEU A 52 -1.34 5.56 -17.34
CA LEU A 52 -1.64 4.20 -16.89
C LEU A 52 -1.95 4.13 -15.40
N ILE A 53 -1.26 4.91 -14.57
CA ILE A 53 -1.45 4.90 -13.11
C ILE A 53 -2.88 5.28 -12.72
N PRO A 54 -3.48 6.39 -13.21
CA PRO A 54 -4.87 6.72 -12.89
C PRO A 54 -5.86 5.65 -13.35
N ARG A 55 -5.65 5.07 -14.54
CA ARG A 55 -6.51 4.00 -15.07
C ARG A 55 -6.44 2.74 -14.21
N LYS A 56 -5.24 2.34 -13.78
CA LYS A 56 -5.05 1.24 -12.82
C LYS A 56 -5.78 1.54 -11.51
N ASN A 57 -5.61 2.74 -10.97
CA ASN A 57 -6.23 3.13 -9.71
C ASN A 57 -7.77 3.11 -9.80
N ALA A 58 -8.35 3.59 -10.91
CA ALA A 58 -9.78 3.50 -11.14
C ALA A 58 -10.28 2.04 -11.15
N LYS A 59 -9.52 1.12 -11.74
CA LYS A 59 -9.84 -0.32 -11.73
C LYS A 59 -9.68 -0.97 -10.36
N LEU A 60 -8.72 -0.52 -9.55
CA LEU A 60 -8.60 -0.98 -8.16
C LEU A 60 -9.81 -0.55 -7.32
N VAL A 61 -10.28 0.69 -7.47
CA VAL A 61 -11.49 1.17 -6.79
C VAL A 61 -12.71 0.33 -7.18
N GLU A 62 -12.89 0.07 -8.47
CA GLU A 62 -13.99 -0.77 -8.98
C GLU A 62 -13.92 -2.20 -8.40
N LEU A 63 -12.72 -2.78 -8.35
CA LEU A 63 -12.49 -4.11 -7.81
C LEU A 63 -12.78 -4.19 -6.31
N ASP A 64 -12.38 -3.18 -5.53
CA ASP A 64 -12.66 -3.13 -4.10
C ASP A 64 -14.15 -2.98 -3.81
N LEU A 65 -14.88 -2.22 -4.63
CA LEU A 65 -16.34 -2.14 -4.55
C LEU A 65 -16.99 -3.52 -4.75
N PHE A 66 -16.59 -4.25 -5.80
CA PHE A 66 -17.12 -5.59 -6.05
C PHE A 66 -16.76 -6.57 -4.94
N LYS A 67 -15.50 -6.57 -4.47
CA LYS A 67 -15.10 -7.39 -3.31
C LYS A 67 -15.95 -7.08 -2.09
N ASN A 68 -16.25 -5.81 -1.84
CA ASN A 68 -17.06 -5.40 -0.71
C ASN A 68 -18.52 -5.88 -0.85
N ILE A 69 -19.12 -5.75 -2.04
CA ILE A 69 -20.47 -6.28 -2.32
C ILE A 69 -20.53 -7.80 -2.15
N LEU A 70 -19.50 -8.51 -2.60
CA LEU A 70 -19.43 -9.96 -2.53
C LEU A 70 -18.89 -10.48 -1.19
N ALA A 71 -18.51 -9.58 -0.26
CA ALA A 71 -17.93 -9.95 1.01
C ALA A 71 -18.90 -10.84 1.80
N PRO A 72 -18.45 -12.01 2.30
CA PRO A 72 -19.31 -12.95 3.03
C PRO A 72 -20.06 -12.29 4.18
N ILE A 73 -19.42 -11.33 4.85
CA ILE A 73 -19.95 -10.60 6.00
C ILE A 73 -21.24 -9.82 5.73
N ARG A 74 -21.53 -9.49 4.47
CA ARG A 74 -22.78 -8.84 4.05
C ARG A 74 -23.91 -9.83 3.74
N ARG A 75 -23.59 -11.12 3.70
CA ARG A 75 -24.53 -12.23 3.41
C ARG A 75 -24.81 -13.08 4.65
N ILE A 76 -24.18 -12.77 5.78
CA ILE A 76 -24.45 -13.45 7.05
C ILE A 76 -25.85 -13.04 7.50
N PRO A 77 -26.75 -14.02 7.79
CA PRO A 77 -28.04 -13.71 8.38
C PRO A 77 -27.87 -12.93 9.69
N PRO A 78 -28.75 -11.95 9.98
CA PRO A 78 -28.61 -11.10 11.16
C PRO A 78 -28.56 -11.90 12.48
N GLU A 79 -29.20 -13.06 12.54
CA GLU A 79 -29.18 -13.97 13.69
C GLU A 79 -27.78 -14.54 13.94
N ILE A 80 -27.09 -14.97 12.88
CA ILE A 80 -25.74 -15.50 12.95
C ILE A 80 -24.76 -14.39 13.31
N LEU A 81 -24.94 -13.20 12.74
CA LEU A 81 -24.10 -12.04 13.05
C LEU A 81 -24.29 -11.59 14.51
N GLY A 82 -25.52 -11.60 15.02
CA GLY A 82 -25.83 -11.33 16.43
C GLY A 82 -25.17 -12.35 17.35
N TYR A 83 -25.23 -13.64 17.01
CA TYR A 83 -24.53 -14.68 17.77
C TYR A 83 -23.00 -14.47 17.80
N ILE A 84 -22.40 -14.06 16.67
CA ILE A 84 -20.98 -13.68 16.63
C ILE A 84 -20.70 -12.50 17.57
N PHE A 85 -21.59 -11.50 17.62
CA PHE A 85 -21.43 -10.36 18.53
C PHE A 85 -21.48 -10.80 19.99
N GLU A 86 -22.41 -11.67 20.38
CA GLU A 86 -22.47 -12.24 21.73
C GLU A 86 -21.16 -12.94 22.11
N LEU A 87 -20.62 -13.77 21.22
CA LEU A 87 -19.33 -14.43 21.45
C LEU A 87 -18.14 -13.45 21.51
N SER A 88 -18.23 -12.31 20.84
CA SER A 88 -17.15 -11.31 20.76
C SER A 88 -17.19 -10.29 21.89
N CYS A 89 -18.39 -9.98 22.40
CA CYS A 89 -18.65 -9.01 23.46
C CYS A 89 -18.73 -9.66 24.85
N ASP A 90 -18.93 -10.98 24.92
CA ASP A 90 -18.98 -11.71 26.18
C ASP A 90 -18.16 -13.01 26.10
N PRO A 91 -16.98 -13.07 26.73
CA PRO A 91 -16.17 -14.29 26.80
C PRO A 91 -16.89 -15.45 27.49
N TRP A 92 -17.88 -15.13 28.36
CA TRP A 92 -18.67 -16.10 29.11
C TRP A 92 -19.79 -16.74 28.27
N CYS A 93 -19.98 -16.33 27.02
CA CYS A 93 -20.96 -16.94 26.10
C CYS A 93 -20.41 -18.11 25.26
N LEU A 94 -19.10 -18.38 25.31
CA LEU A 94 -18.51 -19.50 24.55
C LEU A 94 -18.89 -20.87 25.19
N PRO A 95 -18.61 -22.01 24.56
CA PRO A 95 -18.61 -23.32 25.23
C PRO A 95 -17.32 -23.56 26.03
N GLN A 96 -17.38 -24.13 27.25
CA GLN A 96 -16.23 -24.31 28.18
C GLN A 96 -14.95 -24.92 27.57
N HIS A 97 -15.07 -25.73 26.50
CA HIS A 97 -13.92 -26.32 25.80
C HIS A 97 -13.18 -25.32 24.89
N ILE A 98 -13.85 -24.27 24.40
CA ILE A 98 -13.27 -23.17 23.62
C ILE A 98 -12.66 -22.11 24.54
N TRP A 99 -13.19 -21.96 25.76
CA TRP A 99 -12.72 -20.95 26.74
C TRP A 99 -11.27 -21.14 27.11
N LYS A 100 -10.85 -22.40 27.27
CA LYS A 100 -9.46 -22.73 27.61
C LYS A 100 -8.47 -22.28 26.53
N VAL A 101 -8.89 -22.18 25.27
CA VAL A 101 -8.06 -21.65 24.18
C VAL A 101 -8.06 -20.12 24.20
N HIS A 102 -9.20 -19.49 24.53
CA HIS A 102 -9.34 -18.04 24.54
C HIS A 102 -8.63 -17.36 25.73
N LEU A 103 -8.60 -18.01 26.91
CA LEU A 103 -7.87 -17.54 28.09
C LEU A 103 -6.35 -17.42 27.87
N TYR A 104 -5.79 -18.14 26.90
CA TYR A 104 -4.37 -18.00 26.52
C TYR A 104 -4.12 -16.91 25.47
N ILE A 105 -5.16 -16.39 24.80
CA ILE A 105 -5.02 -15.52 23.63
C ILE A 105 -5.34 -14.04 23.92
N ASP A 106 -6.19 -13.70 24.88
CA ASP A 106 -6.27 -12.31 25.38
C ASP A 106 -7.30 -12.15 26.50
N GLU A 107 -6.88 -11.55 27.61
CA GLU A 107 -7.77 -10.93 28.60
C GLU A 107 -8.38 -9.61 28.09
N TYR A 108 -7.96 -9.15 26.89
CA TYR A 108 -8.21 -7.80 26.35
C TYR A 108 -9.03 -7.74 25.06
N ARG A 109 -9.53 -8.88 24.54
CA ARG A 109 -10.14 -8.94 23.19
C ARG A 109 -11.67 -8.98 23.19
N THR A 110 -12.28 -8.61 24.31
CA THR A 110 -13.72 -8.36 24.34
C THR A 110 -14.01 -7.10 23.52
N SER A 111 -14.60 -7.27 22.35
CA SER A 111 -14.96 -6.13 21.51
C SER A 111 -16.08 -5.36 22.19
N SER A 112 -15.90 -4.06 22.43
CA SER A 112 -17.00 -3.25 22.95
C SER A 112 -18.17 -3.26 21.96
N PRO A 113 -19.43 -3.43 22.42
CA PRO A 113 -20.62 -3.29 21.59
C PRO A 113 -20.67 -1.98 20.80
N VAL A 114 -20.10 -0.92 21.41
CA VAL A 114 -19.96 0.40 20.78
C VAL A 114 -18.99 0.35 19.61
N ALA A 115 -17.90 -0.42 19.70
CA ALA A 115 -16.94 -0.58 18.61
C ALA A 115 -17.56 -1.34 17.43
N ILE A 116 -18.28 -2.43 17.70
CA ILE A 116 -18.99 -3.20 16.67
C ILE A 116 -20.06 -2.35 15.97
N SER A 117 -20.81 -1.53 16.73
CA SER A 117 -21.86 -0.64 16.20
C SER A 117 -21.35 0.49 15.29
N LYS A 118 -20.03 0.73 15.26
CA LYS A 118 -19.40 1.75 14.41
C LYS A 118 -18.97 1.21 13.05
N VAL A 119 -18.95 -0.11 12.84
CA VAL A 119 -18.45 -0.73 11.59
C VAL A 119 -19.30 -0.33 10.39
N CYS A 120 -20.61 -0.52 10.45
CA CYS A 120 -21.54 -0.08 9.41
C CYS A 120 -22.98 -0.01 9.95
N VAL A 121 -23.90 0.50 9.12
CA VAL A 121 -25.32 0.62 9.48
C VAL A 121 -25.96 -0.74 9.80
N ALA A 122 -25.67 -1.78 8.99
CA ALA A 122 -26.23 -3.12 9.21
C ALA A 122 -25.74 -3.73 10.53
N TRP A 123 -24.46 -3.57 10.84
CA TRP A 123 -23.88 -4.04 12.12
C TRP A 123 -24.49 -3.33 13.32
N ARG A 124 -24.72 -2.02 13.20
CA ARG A 124 -25.41 -1.25 14.24
C ARG A 124 -26.83 -1.74 14.48
N GLN A 125 -27.58 -2.03 13.41
CA GLN A 125 -28.94 -2.57 13.52
C GLN A 125 -28.94 -3.91 14.24
N VAL A 126 -28.06 -4.84 13.83
CA VAL A 126 -27.93 -6.14 14.50
C VAL A 126 -27.52 -5.97 15.96
N ALA A 127 -26.54 -5.12 16.26
CA ALA A 127 -26.11 -4.84 17.63
C ALA A 127 -27.26 -4.31 18.51
N HIS A 128 -28.12 -3.44 18.00
CA HIS A 128 -29.32 -2.99 18.73
C HIS A 128 -30.38 -4.10 18.89
N MET A 129 -30.47 -5.01 17.92
CA MET A 129 -31.36 -6.18 17.97
C MET A 129 -30.81 -7.32 18.86
N THR A 130 -29.59 -7.18 19.38
CA THR A 130 -28.95 -8.16 20.27
C THR A 130 -28.69 -7.54 21.65
N PRO A 131 -29.72 -7.38 22.52
CA PRO A 131 -29.56 -6.69 23.81
C PRO A 131 -28.47 -7.26 24.73
N ARG A 132 -28.20 -8.58 24.61
CA ARG A 132 -27.26 -9.33 25.47
C ARG A 132 -25.82 -8.81 25.41
N ILE A 133 -25.42 -8.13 24.34
CA ILE A 133 -24.07 -7.60 24.26
C ILE A 133 -23.88 -6.32 25.10
N TRP A 134 -24.95 -5.65 25.51
CA TRP A 134 -24.91 -4.34 26.19
C TRP A 134 -24.99 -4.41 27.72
N SER A 135 -25.15 -5.61 28.28
CA SER A 135 -25.24 -5.88 29.72
C SER A 135 -23.91 -6.34 30.27
#